data_AF-A0A357NCJ4-F1
#
_entry.id   AF-A0A357NCJ4-F1
#
_cell.length_a   1.000
_cell.length_b   1.000
_cell.length_c   1.000
_cell.angle_alpha   90.00
_cell.angle_beta   90.00
_cell.angle_gamma   90.00
#
_symmetry.space_group_name_H-M   'P 1'
#
loop_
_entity.id
_entity.type
_entity.pdbx_description
1 polymer ?
#
loop_
_entity_poly.entity_id
_entity_poly.type
_entity_poly.pdbx_seq_one_letter_code
_entity_poly.pdbx_strand_id
1 'polypeptide(L)'
;MEYLKTIANIFMNWQVKTVVSFFLATMTFFLGSELMPFLALFFLMAMDVLTRWMAEGKRKADQVGIDSWLEGFYLCWHDGTLNSKTMGRKFFHKAITYMLLVIAFNLALKSVPSIVLFGADWSKLPLGFIYSFLSITEVMSVIENLIDAGMDALRPLCVFVCKKRNDLTGGGDKNVQAR
;
A
#
# COMPACT_ATOMS: atom_id res chain seq x y z
N MET A 1 -27.68 -16.29 -2.65
CA MET A 1 -28.60 -15.14 -2.85
C MET A 1 -28.92 -14.38 -1.56
N GLU A 2 -29.00 -15.03 -0.39
CA GLU A 2 -29.20 -14.32 0.89
C GLU A 2 -28.12 -13.29 1.22
N TYR A 3 -26.83 -13.61 1.01
CA TYR A 3 -25.73 -12.68 1.27
C TYR A 3 -25.85 -11.37 0.46
N LEU A 4 -26.32 -11.43 -0.79
CA LEU A 4 -26.53 -10.25 -1.61
C LEU A 4 -27.70 -9.41 -1.10
N LYS A 5 -28.78 -10.04 -0.60
CA LYS A 5 -29.87 -9.34 0.07
C LYS A 5 -29.43 -8.68 1.37
N THR A 6 -28.62 -9.36 2.18
CA THR A 6 -28.08 -8.79 3.42
C THR A 6 -27.16 -7.60 3.14
N ILE A 7 -26.26 -7.72 2.17
CA ILE A 7 -25.40 -6.61 1.72
C ILE A 7 -26.26 -5.44 1.22
N ALA A 8 -27.25 -5.71 0.35
CA ALA A 8 -28.16 -4.68 -0.15
C ALA A 8 -28.94 -3.97 0.97
N ASN A 9 -29.39 -4.72 1.98
CA ASN A 9 -30.13 -4.15 3.12
C ASN A 9 -29.24 -3.26 4.00
N ILE A 10 -27.97 -3.65 4.21
CA ILE A 10 -26.98 -2.82 4.92
C ILE A 10 -26.74 -1.51 4.16
N PHE A 11 -26.61 -1.58 2.82
CA PHE A 11 -26.43 -0.39 1.99
C PHE A 11 -27.67 0.49 1.88
N MET A 12 -28.88 -0.07 2.00
CA MET A 12 -30.12 0.71 2.02
C MET A 12 -30.36 1.42 3.36
N ASN A 13 -29.68 0.99 4.42
CA ASN A 13 -29.86 1.53 5.75
C ASN A 13 -29.38 3.00 5.82
N TRP A 14 -30.25 3.90 6.22
CA TRP A 14 -29.97 5.34 6.17
C TRP A 14 -28.87 5.74 7.16
N GLN A 15 -28.79 5.10 8.33
CA GLN A 15 -27.71 5.34 9.29
C GLN A 15 -26.35 4.97 8.72
N VAL A 16 -26.26 3.86 7.97
CA VAL A 16 -25.01 3.42 7.33
C VAL A 16 -24.60 4.45 6.27
N LYS A 17 -25.54 4.90 5.44
CA LYS A 17 -25.26 5.96 4.46
C LYS A 17 -24.78 7.25 5.12
N THR A 18 -25.42 7.68 6.22
CA THR A 18 -25.04 8.91 6.93
C THR A 18 -23.66 8.79 7.55
N VAL A 19 -23.34 7.68 8.23
CA VAL A 19 -22.03 7.46 8.85
C VAL A 19 -20.93 7.40 7.77
N VAL A 20 -21.16 6.65 6.69
CA VAL A 20 -20.21 6.56 5.57
C VAL A 20 -20.04 7.92 4.89
N SER A 21 -21.11 8.67 4.70
CA SER A 21 -21.05 10.01 4.09
C SER A 21 -20.31 11.00 4.99
N PHE A 22 -20.56 10.99 6.30
CA PHE A 22 -19.84 11.82 7.26
C PHE A 22 -18.35 11.47 7.28
N PHE A 23 -18.02 10.17 7.26
CA PHE A 23 -16.64 9.70 7.16
C PHE A 23 -15.96 10.15 5.86
N LEU A 24 -16.61 9.96 4.71
CA LEU A 24 -16.10 10.41 3.41
C LEU A 24 -15.95 11.92 3.33
N ALA A 25 -16.91 12.70 3.86
CA ALA A 25 -16.83 14.15 3.91
C ALA A 25 -15.66 14.61 4.79
N THR A 26 -15.48 13.98 5.95
CA THR A 26 -14.36 14.24 6.85
C THR A 26 -13.02 13.91 6.18
N MET A 27 -12.91 12.75 5.53
CA MET A 27 -11.72 12.36 4.76
C MET A 27 -11.45 13.33 3.61
N THR A 28 -12.47 13.75 2.87
CA THR A 28 -12.34 14.72 1.77
C THR A 28 -11.92 16.09 2.29
N PHE A 29 -12.39 16.50 3.48
CA PHE A 29 -11.98 17.76 4.09
C PHE A 29 -10.49 17.78 4.48
N PHE A 30 -9.99 16.65 5.00
CA PHE A 30 -8.59 16.49 5.41
C PHE A 30 -7.64 16.19 4.24
N LEU A 31 -8.09 15.45 3.22
CA LEU A 31 -7.27 15.07 2.05
C LEU A 31 -7.45 16.03 0.86
N GLY A 32 -8.48 16.88 0.85
CA GLY A 32 -8.79 17.79 -0.25
C GLY A 32 -9.15 17.07 -1.56
N SER A 33 -8.68 17.63 -2.69
CA SER A 33 -8.79 17.02 -4.03
C SER A 33 -8.00 15.71 -4.20
N GLU A 34 -7.26 15.30 -3.17
CA GLU A 34 -6.21 14.28 -3.23
C GLU A 34 -6.67 12.93 -2.68
N LEU A 35 -7.98 12.79 -2.51
CA LEU A 35 -8.61 11.52 -2.14
C LEU A 35 -8.24 10.40 -3.13
N MET A 36 -8.18 10.71 -4.42
CA MET A 36 -7.93 9.69 -5.46
C MET A 36 -6.50 9.15 -5.44
N PRO A 37 -5.45 10.00 -5.42
CA PRO A 37 -4.08 9.54 -5.17
C PRO A 37 -3.92 8.76 -3.86
N PHE A 38 -4.62 9.16 -2.79
CA PHE A 38 -4.60 8.44 -1.51
C PHE A 38 -5.23 7.05 -1.62
N LEU A 39 -6.36 6.91 -2.31
CA LEU A 39 -6.97 5.60 -2.57
C LEU A 39 -6.08 4.71 -3.43
N ALA A 40 -5.34 5.27 -4.40
CA ALA A 40 -4.35 4.52 -5.17
C ALA A 40 -3.20 4.00 -4.29
N LEU A 41 -2.67 4.83 -3.37
CA LEU A 41 -1.70 4.38 -2.37
C LEU A 41 -2.26 3.29 -1.47
N PHE A 42 -3.51 3.43 -1.03
CA PHE A 42 -4.17 2.43 -0.19
C PHE A 42 -4.32 1.09 -0.93
N PHE A 43 -4.66 1.14 -2.21
CA PHE A 43 -4.68 -0.04 -3.06
C PHE A 43 -3.30 -0.69 -3.19
N LEU A 44 -2.23 0.09 -3.38
CA LEU A 44 -0.86 -0.44 -3.39
C LEU A 44 -0.47 -1.11 -2.07
N MET A 45 -0.82 -0.52 -0.92
CA MET A 45 -0.60 -1.14 0.39
C MET A 45 -1.39 -2.45 0.55
N ALA A 46 -2.61 -2.53 -0.01
CA ALA A 46 -3.38 -3.77 0.00
C ALA A 46 -2.72 -4.84 -0.89
N MET A 47 -2.23 -4.44 -2.07
CA MET A 47 -1.46 -5.33 -2.94
C MET A 47 -0.20 -5.84 -2.26
N ASP A 48 0.52 -5.01 -1.50
CA ASP A 48 1.69 -5.42 -0.71
C ASP A 48 1.34 -6.55 0.27
N VAL A 49 0.20 -6.46 0.95
CA VAL A 49 -0.25 -7.54 1.85
C VAL A 49 -0.57 -8.82 1.07
N LEU A 50 -1.25 -8.70 -0.08
CA LEU A 50 -1.59 -9.85 -0.93
C LEU A 50 -0.34 -10.54 -1.49
N THR A 51 0.63 -9.77 -1.97
CA THR A 51 1.88 -10.35 -2.51
C THR A 51 2.70 -11.01 -1.42
N ARG A 52 2.64 -10.50 -0.20
CA ARG A 52 3.27 -11.15 0.95
C ARG A 52 2.57 -12.45 1.36
N TRP A 53 1.25 -12.55 1.19
CA TRP A 53 0.54 -13.83 1.34
C TRP A 53 0.97 -14.83 0.28
N MET A 54 1.20 -14.39 -0.96
CA MET A 54 1.76 -15.24 -2.01
C MET A 54 3.15 -15.76 -1.64
N ALA A 55 4.04 -14.89 -1.14
CA ALA A 55 5.38 -15.28 -0.70
C ALA A 55 5.37 -16.33 0.42
N GLU A 56 4.58 -16.10 1.49
CA GLU A 56 4.48 -17.06 2.60
C GLU A 56 3.80 -18.36 2.17
N GLY A 57 2.79 -18.28 1.30
CA GLY A 57 2.14 -19.45 0.71
C GLY A 57 3.11 -20.29 -0.10
N LYS A 58 3.92 -19.67 -0.97
CA LYS A 58 4.94 -20.36 -1.75
C LYS A 58 6.00 -21.02 -0.86
N ARG A 59 6.50 -20.29 0.15
CA ARG A 59 7.46 -20.82 1.12
C ARG A 59 6.95 -22.06 1.84
N LYS A 60 5.67 -22.08 2.25
CA LYS A 60 5.05 -23.24 2.89
C LYS A 60 4.82 -24.39 1.91
N ALA A 61 4.42 -24.08 0.68
CA ALA A 61 4.24 -25.07 -0.37
C ALA A 61 5.56 -25.81 -0.64
N ASP A 62 6.67 -25.09 -0.76
CA ASP A 62 8.01 -25.67 -0.97
C ASP A 62 8.48 -26.53 0.23
N GLN A 63 8.12 -26.15 1.47
CA GLN A 63 8.43 -26.94 2.67
C GLN A 63 7.68 -28.28 2.74
N VAL A 64 6.45 -28.32 2.22
CA VAL A 64 5.58 -29.50 2.26
C VAL A 64 5.69 -30.32 0.96
N GLY A 65 6.37 -29.80 -0.07
CA GLY A 65 6.51 -30.46 -1.38
C GLY A 65 5.27 -30.33 -2.26
N ILE A 66 4.55 -29.20 -2.15
CA ILE A 66 3.35 -28.87 -2.93
C ILE A 66 3.69 -27.77 -3.94
N ASP A 67 3.23 -27.88 -5.17
CA ASP A 67 3.58 -26.91 -6.23
C ASP A 67 2.75 -25.61 -6.19
N SER A 68 1.57 -25.65 -5.56
CA SER A 68 0.61 -24.54 -5.53
C SER A 68 0.81 -23.63 -4.31
N TRP A 69 1.13 -22.35 -4.55
CA TRP A 69 1.20 -21.34 -3.48
C TRP A 69 -0.15 -21.11 -2.77
N LEU A 70 -1.26 -21.34 -3.47
CA LEU A 70 -2.61 -21.22 -2.90
C LEU A 70 -2.87 -22.30 -1.84
N GLU A 71 -2.41 -23.52 -2.09
CA GLU A 71 -2.50 -24.61 -1.13
C GLU A 71 -1.58 -24.37 0.06
N GLY A 72 -0.34 -23.90 -0.20
CA GLY A 72 0.56 -23.45 0.87
C GLY A 72 -0.01 -22.30 1.71
N PHE A 73 -0.71 -21.34 1.08
CA PHE A 73 -1.42 -20.27 1.77
C PHE A 73 -2.54 -20.80 2.65
N TYR A 74 -3.36 -21.73 2.13
CA TYR A 74 -4.43 -22.38 2.89
C TYR A 74 -3.88 -23.11 4.12
N LEU A 75 -2.75 -23.82 3.98
CA LEU A 75 -2.06 -24.48 5.09
C LEU A 75 -1.55 -23.46 6.12
N CYS A 76 -0.89 -22.38 5.68
CA CYS A 76 -0.46 -21.29 6.57
C CYS A 76 -1.63 -20.63 7.32
N TRP A 77 -2.79 -20.54 6.68
CA TRP A 77 -4.00 -19.99 7.29
C TRP A 77 -4.57 -20.96 8.32
N HIS A 78 -4.67 -22.25 7.97
CA HIS A 78 -5.19 -23.29 8.84
C HIS A 78 -4.31 -23.49 10.08
N ASP A 79 -2.99 -23.49 9.90
CA ASP A 79 -1.99 -23.62 10.97
C ASP A 79 -1.86 -22.35 11.82
N GLY A 80 -2.58 -21.26 11.48
CA GLY A 80 -2.47 -19.96 12.15
C GLY A 80 -1.08 -19.32 12.03
N THR A 81 -0.23 -19.83 11.14
CA THR A 81 1.14 -19.33 10.93
C THR A 81 1.15 -17.96 10.26
N LEU A 82 0.09 -17.66 9.49
CA LEU A 82 -0.27 -16.30 9.09
C LEU A 82 -0.68 -15.51 10.33
N ASN A 83 0.31 -15.04 11.09
CA ASN A 83 0.08 -14.21 12.25
C ASN A 83 -0.51 -12.86 11.80
N SER A 84 -1.84 -12.84 11.70
CA SER A 84 -2.64 -11.69 11.27
C SER A 84 -2.35 -10.45 12.12
N LYS A 85 -1.95 -10.62 13.40
CA LYS A 85 -1.57 -9.49 14.26
C LYS A 85 -0.29 -8.80 13.78
N THR A 86 0.70 -9.56 13.33
CA THR A 86 1.98 -9.01 12.86
C THR A 86 1.83 -8.34 11.50
N MET A 87 1.07 -8.94 10.59
CA MET A 87 0.79 -8.37 9.26
C MET A 87 -0.12 -7.15 9.35
N GLY A 88 -1.22 -7.27 10.11
CA GLY A 88 -2.15 -6.18 10.37
C GLY A 88 -1.47 -5.00 11.06
N ARG A 89 -0.56 -5.24 12.01
CA ARG A 89 0.22 -4.16 12.65
C ARG A 89 1.12 -3.43 11.67
N LYS A 90 1.82 -4.14 10.77
CA LYS A 90 2.67 -3.53 9.74
C LYS A 90 1.85 -2.72 8.74
N PHE A 91 0.74 -3.27 8.26
CA PHE A 91 -0.20 -2.57 7.38
C PHE A 91 -0.79 -1.33 8.06
N PHE A 92 -1.27 -1.47 9.29
CA PHE A 92 -1.88 -0.38 10.05
C PHE A 92 -0.86 0.73 10.36
N HIS A 93 0.38 0.36 10.68
CA HIS A 93 1.47 1.31 10.86
C HIS A 93 1.73 2.10 9.56
N LYS A 94 1.91 1.42 8.42
CA LYS A 94 2.06 2.09 7.11
C LYS A 94 0.88 3.02 6.79
N ALA A 95 -0.34 2.51 6.94
CA ALA A 95 -1.56 3.24 6.63
C ALA A 95 -1.73 4.51 7.49
N ILE A 96 -1.48 4.42 8.80
CA ILE A 96 -1.51 5.60 9.69
C ILE A 96 -0.41 6.57 9.32
N THR A 97 0.82 6.10 9.12
CA THR A 97 1.96 6.99 8.82
C THR A 97 1.71 7.76 7.52
N TYR A 98 1.22 7.11 6.47
CA TYR A 98 0.93 7.76 5.20
C TYR A 98 -0.26 8.70 5.29
N MET A 99 -1.31 8.31 6.02
CA MET A 99 -2.46 9.18 6.27
C MET A 99 -2.04 10.46 7.01
N LEU A 100 -1.29 10.34 8.11
CA LEU A 100 -0.82 11.50 8.88
C LEU A 100 0.12 12.39 8.05
N LEU A 101 1.01 11.80 7.26
CA LEU A 101 1.95 12.55 6.41
C LEU A 101 1.20 13.37 5.36
N VAL A 102 0.25 12.76 4.66
CA VAL A 102 -0.56 13.43 3.63
C VAL A 102 -1.43 14.52 4.24
N ILE A 103 -2.07 14.26 5.38
CA ILE A 103 -2.89 15.27 6.08
C ILE A 103 -2.01 16.45 6.51
N ALA A 104 -0.85 16.19 7.11
CA ALA A 104 0.07 17.24 7.55
C ALA A 104 0.51 18.14 6.38
N PHE A 105 0.89 17.54 5.25
CA PHE A 105 1.27 18.30 4.06
C PHE A 105 0.08 19.05 3.43
N ASN A 106 -1.10 18.43 3.37
CA ASN A 106 -2.30 19.09 2.85
C ASN A 106 -2.65 20.34 3.68
N LEU A 107 -2.63 20.21 5.01
CA LEU A 107 -2.87 21.33 5.92
C LEU A 107 -1.79 22.41 5.81
N ALA A 108 -0.51 22.03 5.68
CA ALA A 108 0.57 22.99 5.49
C ALA A 108 0.40 23.80 4.19
N LEU A 109 -0.01 23.13 3.11
CA LEU A 109 -0.23 23.77 1.80
C LEU A 109 -1.47 24.69 1.78
N LYS A 110 -2.46 24.48 2.65
CA LYS A 110 -3.61 25.41 2.78
C LYS A 110 -3.17 26.83 3.18
N SER A 111 -2.03 26.98 3.85
CA SER A 111 -1.47 28.27 4.24
C SER A 111 -0.58 28.91 3.17
N VAL A 112 -0.29 28.19 2.08
CA VAL A 112 0.53 28.67 0.97
C VAL A 112 -0.39 29.31 -0.08
N PRO A 113 -0.11 30.54 -0.55
CA PRO A 113 -0.90 31.15 -1.62
C PRO A 113 -0.82 30.31 -2.89
N SER A 114 -1.94 30.18 -3.61
CA SER A 114 -1.98 29.42 -4.86
C SER A 114 -1.12 30.09 -5.92
N ILE A 115 -0.27 29.30 -6.57
CA ILE A 115 0.61 29.77 -7.65
C ILE A 115 0.13 29.11 -8.92
N VAL A 116 -0.72 29.81 -9.67
CA VAL A 116 -1.25 29.29 -10.93
C VAL A 116 -0.34 29.73 -12.07
N LEU A 117 0.36 28.77 -12.68
CA LEU A 117 1.22 28.97 -13.85
C LEU A 117 0.79 27.96 -14.92
N PHE A 118 0.61 28.42 -16.15
CA PHE A 118 0.17 27.59 -17.29
C PHE A 118 -1.14 26.81 -17.04
N GLY A 119 -2.05 27.38 -16.24
CA GLY A 119 -3.35 26.75 -15.92
C GLY A 119 -3.28 25.62 -14.88
N ALA A 120 -2.10 25.33 -14.34
CA ALA A 120 -1.91 24.37 -13.24
C ALA A 120 -1.58 25.12 -11.94
N ASP A 121 -2.03 24.57 -10.81
CA ASP A 121 -1.67 25.08 -9.49
C ASP A 121 -0.36 24.43 -9.01
N TRP A 122 0.73 25.17 -9.14
CA TRP A 122 2.08 24.72 -8.79
C TRP A 122 2.28 24.65 -7.27
N SER A 123 1.40 25.25 -6.47
CA SER A 123 1.46 25.12 -5.00
C SER A 123 1.28 23.67 -4.54
N LYS A 124 0.65 22.81 -5.36
CA LYS A 124 0.40 21.39 -5.08
C LYS A 124 1.52 20.45 -5.49
N LEU A 125 2.56 20.93 -6.19
CA LEU A 125 3.69 20.10 -6.64
C LEU A 125 4.35 19.28 -5.52
N PRO A 126 4.64 19.85 -4.33
CA PRO A 126 5.27 19.11 -3.24
C PRO A 126 4.45 17.88 -2.82
N LEU A 127 3.12 18.00 -2.84
CA LEU A 127 2.24 16.90 -2.49
C LEU A 127 2.28 15.77 -3.53
N GLY A 128 2.31 16.13 -4.83
CA GLY A 128 2.50 15.17 -5.91
C GLY A 128 3.83 14.40 -5.80
N PHE A 129 4.91 15.08 -5.37
CA PHE A 129 6.19 14.41 -5.08
C PHE A 129 6.08 13.40 -3.96
N ILE A 130 5.37 13.71 -2.88
CA ILE A 130 5.16 12.78 -1.76
C ILE A 130 4.39 11.56 -2.20
N TYR A 131 3.28 11.73 -2.92
CA TYR A 131 2.53 10.60 -3.48
C TYR A 131 3.39 9.72 -4.37
N SER A 132 4.22 10.34 -5.23
CA SER A 132 5.13 9.61 -6.11
C SER A 132 6.17 8.82 -5.31
N PHE A 133 6.77 9.44 -4.30
CA PHE A 133 7.75 8.79 -3.42
C PHE A 133 7.14 7.61 -2.66
N LEU A 134 5.99 7.81 -2.02
CA LEU A 134 5.27 6.74 -1.31
C LEU A 134 4.83 5.60 -2.23
N SER A 135 4.41 5.93 -3.46
CA SER A 135 4.02 4.93 -4.44
C SER A 135 5.21 4.06 -4.85
N ILE A 136 6.38 4.67 -5.08
CA ILE A 136 7.61 3.94 -5.41
C ILE A 136 7.99 3.00 -4.26
N THR A 137 7.87 3.45 -3.00
CA THR A 137 8.20 2.59 -1.85
C THR A 137 7.27 1.38 -1.73
N GLU A 138 5.97 1.54 -1.98
CA GLU A 138 5.03 0.42 -1.93
C GLU A 138 5.17 -0.52 -3.13
N VAL A 139 5.40 0.02 -4.33
CA VAL A 139 5.69 -0.80 -5.52
C VAL A 139 6.95 -1.64 -5.31
N MET A 140 7.97 -1.09 -4.66
CA MET A 140 9.18 -1.84 -4.31
C MET A 140 8.88 -2.97 -3.32
N SER A 141 8.11 -2.68 -2.27
CA SER A 141 7.65 -3.68 -1.29
C SER A 141 6.88 -4.84 -1.97
N VAL A 142 6.00 -4.50 -2.92
CA VAL A 142 5.27 -5.47 -3.74
C VAL A 142 6.22 -6.33 -4.58
N ILE A 143 7.17 -5.71 -5.28
CA ILE A 143 8.16 -6.41 -6.12
C ILE A 143 9.00 -7.38 -5.28
N GLU A 144 9.49 -6.94 -4.11
CA GLU A 144 10.27 -7.78 -3.20
C GLU A 144 9.47 -9.03 -2.79
N ASN A 145 8.21 -8.86 -2.37
CA ASN A 145 7.34 -10.00 -2.03
C ASN A 145 7.06 -10.91 -3.25
N LEU A 146 6.95 -10.37 -4.47
CA LEU A 146 6.73 -11.19 -5.67
C LEU A 146 7.98 -11.99 -6.05
N ILE A 147 9.18 -11.43 -5.87
CA ILE A 147 10.43 -12.16 -6.04
C ILE A 147 10.49 -13.32 -5.04
N ASP A 148 10.13 -13.08 -3.77
CA ASP A 148 10.05 -14.13 -2.74
C ASP A 148 8.98 -15.19 -3.06
N ALA A 149 7.94 -14.83 -3.82
CA ALA A 149 6.94 -15.77 -4.33
C ALA A 149 7.39 -16.56 -5.58
N GLY A 150 8.64 -16.37 -6.04
CA GLY A 150 9.23 -17.10 -7.17
C GLY A 150 9.18 -16.36 -8.52
N MET A 151 8.84 -15.07 -8.55
CA MET A 151 8.87 -14.26 -9.78
C MET A 151 10.26 -13.64 -10.02
N ASP A 152 11.25 -14.47 -10.35
CA ASP A 152 12.65 -14.05 -10.56
C ASP A 152 12.84 -13.02 -11.69
N ALA A 153 11.90 -12.95 -12.64
CA ALA A 153 11.91 -11.97 -13.73
C ALA A 153 11.89 -10.50 -13.24
N LEU A 154 11.42 -10.25 -12.01
CA LEU A 154 11.37 -8.91 -11.41
C LEU A 154 12.66 -8.52 -10.68
N ARG A 155 13.58 -9.46 -10.48
CA ARG A 155 14.85 -9.25 -9.76
C ARG A 155 15.72 -8.15 -10.39
N PRO A 156 15.88 -8.05 -11.72
CA PRO A 156 16.63 -6.97 -12.34
C PRO A 156 16.02 -5.57 -12.07
N LEU A 157 14.69 -5.49 -12.01
CA LEU A 157 13.97 -4.25 -11.72
C LEU A 157 14.20 -3.80 -10.28
N CYS A 158 14.13 -4.74 -9.32
CA CYS A 158 14.44 -4.47 -7.92
C CYS A 158 15.88 -3.94 -7.75
N VAL A 159 16.86 -4.60 -8.38
CA VAL A 159 18.28 -4.18 -8.33
C VAL A 159 18.47 -2.79 -8.91
N PHE A 160 17.84 -2.47 -10.05
CA PHE A 160 17.94 -1.15 -10.67
C PHE A 160 17.43 -0.04 -9.74
N VAL A 161 16.26 -0.23 -9.14
CA VAL A 161 15.65 0.77 -8.26
C VAL A 161 16.43 0.89 -6.94
N CYS A 162 16.86 -0.22 -6.34
CA CYS A 162 17.70 -0.22 -5.14
C CYS A 162 19.04 0.49 -5.38
N LYS A 163 19.68 0.25 -6.53
CA LYS A 163 20.90 0.94 -6.94
C LYS A 163 20.68 2.45 -7.04
N LYS A 164 19.62 2.86 -7.75
CA LYS A 164 19.26 4.28 -7.86
C LYS A 164 18.93 4.94 -6.52
N ARG A 165 18.26 4.22 -5.62
CA ARG A 165 17.99 4.69 -4.25
C ARG A 165 19.29 4.94 -3.48
N ASN A 166 20.23 4.00 -3.54
CA ASN A 166 21.53 4.13 -2.87
C ASN A 166 22.39 5.26 -3.45
N ASP A 167 22.37 5.45 -4.77
CA ASP A 167 23.06 6.56 -5.44
C ASP A 167 22.54 7.93 -4.95
N LEU A 168 21.24 8.03 -4.60
CA LEU A 168 20.60 9.26 -4.13
C LEU A 168 20.80 9.52 -2.64
N THR A 169 20.91 8.47 -1.80
CA THR A 169 21.08 8.60 -0.35
C THR A 169 22.54 8.68 0.09
N GLY A 170 23.51 8.58 -0.84
CA GLY A 170 24.94 8.65 -0.53
C GLY A 170 25.43 7.54 0.42
N GLY A 171 24.68 6.44 0.52
CA GLY A 171 24.90 5.39 1.50
C GLY A 171 25.84 4.30 1.00
N GLY A 172 27.05 4.29 1.56
CA GLY A 172 28.04 3.23 1.40
C GLY A 172 27.49 1.84 1.70
N ASP A 173 27.79 0.95 0.77
CA ASP A 173 27.63 -0.50 0.82
C ASP A 173 28.09 -1.09 2.16
N LYS A 174 27.20 -1.82 2.84
CA LYS A 174 27.49 -3.14 3.41
C LYS A 174 26.24 -4.01 3.38
N ASN A 175 26.26 -5.04 2.53
CA ASN A 175 25.45 -6.27 2.58
C ASN A 175 24.18 -6.34 1.72
N VAL A 176 24.30 -6.20 0.39
CA VAL A 176 23.28 -6.74 -0.54
C VAL A 176 23.82 -7.89 -1.42
N GLN A 177 25.09 -8.28 -1.27
CA GLN A 177 25.62 -9.49 -1.89
C GLN A 177 25.73 -10.62 -0.87
N ALA A 178 24.60 -11.30 -0.60
CA ALA A 178 24.48 -12.70 -0.17
C ALA A 178 23.20 -12.90 0.66
N ARG A 179 22.05 -13.04 -0.03
CA ARG A 179 20.95 -13.94 0.34
C ARG A 179 19.96 -14.04 -0.81
#